data_AF-A0A2V7X1V6-F1
#
_entry.id   AF-A0A2V7X1V6-F1
#
_cell.length_a   1.000
_cell.length_b   1.000
_cell.length_c   1.000
_cell.angle_alpha   90.00
_cell.angle_beta   90.00
_cell.angle_gamma   90.00
#
_symmetry.space_group_name_H-M   'P 1'
#
loop_
_entity.id
_entity.type
_entity.pdbx_description
1 polymer ?
#
loop_
_entity_poly.entity_id
_entity_poly.type
_entity_poly.pdbx_seq_one_letter_code
_entity_poly.pdbx_strand_id
1 'polypeptide(L)' 'MIEGTVKWFNDSKGFGFLSREGGPDVFVHHSA' A
#
# COMPACT_ATOMS: atom_id res chain seq x y z
N MET A 1 -6.03 11.27 6.71
CA MET A 1 -6.11 9.80 6.64
C MET A 1 -6.29 9.42 5.19
N ILE A 2 -5.53 8.49 4.67
CA ILE A 2 -5.67 7.99 3.30
C ILE A 2 -6.28 6.58 3.43
N GLU A 3 -7.45 6.37 2.84
CA GLU A 3 -8.11 5.08 2.80
C GLU A 3 -7.92 4.44 1.42
N GLY A 4 -7.72 3.13 1.40
CA GLY A 4 -7.43 2.35 0.21
C GLY A 4 -7.39 0.87 0.54
N THR A 5 -7.42 0.02 -0.49
CA THR A 5 -7.35 -1.43 -0.34
C THR A 5 -5.94 -1.92 -0.63
N VAL A 6 -5.44 -2.89 0.15
CA VAL A 6 -4.16 -3.54 -0.13
C VAL A 6 -4.25 -4.23 -1.49
N LYS A 7 -3.50 -3.71 -2.46
CA LYS A 7 -3.42 -4.30 -3.80
C LYS A 7 -2.56 -5.55 -3.76
N TRP A 8 -1.40 -5.42 -3.11
CA TRP A 8 -0.51 -6.54 -2.80
C TRP A 8 0.48 -6.12 -1.71
N PHE A 9 0.98 -7.11 -0.99
CA PHE A 9 2.02 -6.93 0.01
C PHE A 9 3.01 -8.10 -0.04
N ASN A 10 4.29 -7.81 0.12
CA ASN A 10 5.33 -8.82 0.24
C ASN A 10 5.84 -8.85 1.68
N ASP A 11 5.40 -9.84 2.46
CA ASP A 11 5.80 -10.00 3.85
C ASP A 11 7.30 -10.18 4.03
N SER A 12 7.95 -10.97 3.18
CA SER A 12 9.40 -11.20 3.27
C SER A 12 10.22 -9.92 3.08
N LYS A 13 9.71 -8.97 2.29
CA LYS A 13 10.39 -7.69 2.03
C LYS A 13 9.84 -6.52 2.84
N GLY A 14 8.71 -6.67 3.52
CA GLY A 14 8.11 -5.65 4.38
C GLY A 14 7.48 -4.45 3.65
N PHE A 15 7.12 -4.58 2.37
CA PHE A 15 6.52 -3.50 1.60
C PHE A 15 5.45 -3.95 0.60
N GLY A 16 4.63 -3.00 0.17
CA GLY A 16 3.59 -3.23 -0.82
C GLY A 16 2.97 -1.94 -1.35
N PHE A 17 1.80 -2.08 -1.97
CA PHE A 17 1.04 -0.96 -2.50
C PHE A 17 -0.44 -1.04 -2.11
N LEU A 18 -1.01 0.11 -1.80
CA LEU A 18 -2.43 0.33 -1.62
C LEU A 18 -3.01 0.94 -2.90
N SER A 19 -4.14 0.41 -3.37
CA SER A 19 -4.94 1.07 -4.39
C SER A 19 -5.98 1.98 -3.74
N ARG A 20 -6.24 3.12 -4.38
CA ARG A 20 -7.17 4.15 -3.91
C ARG A 20 -8.10 4.56 -5.02
N GLU A 21 -9.31 4.96 -4.67
CA GLU A 21 -10.23 5.53 -5.65
C GLU A 21 -9.74 6.90 -6.13
N GLY A 22 -9.76 7.10 -7.45
CA GLY A 22 -9.46 8.39 -8.07
C GLY A 22 -8.00 8.85 -8.02
N GLY A 23 -7.05 7.95 -7.74
CA GLY A 23 -5.65 8.32 -7.62
C GLY A 23 -4.66 7.19 -7.91
N PRO A 24 -3.35 7.51 -7.91
CA PRO A 24 -2.29 6.52 -8.09
C PRO A 24 -2.17 5.59 -6.88
N ASP A 25 -1.58 4.42 -7.11
CA ASP A 25 -1.23 3.49 -6.04
C ASP A 25 -0.24 4.15 -5.07
N VAL A 26 -0.41 3.87 -3.78
CA VAL A 26 0.41 4.41 -2.69
C VAL A 26 1.34 3.32 -2.17
N PHE A 27 2.64 3.60 -2.17
CA PHE A 27 3.63 2.72 -1.56
C PHE A 27 3.48 2.70 -0.03
N VAL A 28 3.59 1.52 0.57
CA VAL A 28 3.56 1.33 2.03
C VAL A 28 4.73 0.44 2.48
N HIS A 29 5.34 0.80 3.61
CA HIS A 29 6.37 0.02 4.30
C HIS A 29 5.91 -0.27 5.73
N HIS A 30 6.19 -1.48 6.23
CA HIS A 30 5.64 -1.96 7.51
C HIS A 30 6.09 -1.13 8.75
N SER A 31 7.15 -0.35 8.61
CA SER A 31 7.75 0.45 9.68
C SER A 31 7.50 1.96 9.55
N ALA A 32 6.79 2.39 8.51
CA ALA A 32 6.60 3.81 8.18
C ALA A 32 5.57 4.49 9.08
#